data_AF-A0A9E1XCH3-F1
#
_entry.id   AF-A0A9E1XCH3-F1
#
_cell.length_a   1.000
_cell.length_b   1.000
_cell.length_c   1.000
_cell.angle_alpha   90.00
_cell.angle_beta   90.00
_cell.angle_gamma   90.00
#
_symmetry.space_group_name_H-M   'P 1'
#
loop_
_entity.id
_entity.type
_entity.pdbx_description
1 polymer ?
#
loop_
_entity_poly.entity_id
_entity_poly.type
_entity_poly.pdbx_seq_one_letter_code
_entity_poly.pdbx_strand_id
1 'polypeptide(L)'
;MTKLLWGILTVAIGLMSLAAPTVSAVESSCLERCVVEHPQYGFPQCRELGGFLQGDTCFEVYNDCLQNCQMTSAPSRFIPPPTQTANQWRQRSICEDNVYNFPYETASGDVKIDFRWSGQCECYNGQFFVAECGHESVTCNEVCSGTASF
;
A
#
# COMPACT_ATOMS: atom_id res chain seq x y z
N MET A 1 23.66 -78.42 11.74
CA MET A 1 24.53 -78.38 10.55
C MET A 1 24.12 -77.21 9.68
N THR A 2 25.04 -76.28 9.52
CA THR A 2 25.05 -75.07 8.67
C THR A 2 24.86 -75.36 7.18
N LYS A 3 24.23 -74.44 6.42
CA LYS A 3 24.84 -73.75 5.26
C LYS A 3 23.94 -72.63 4.65
N LEU A 4 24.50 -71.42 4.71
CA LEU A 4 24.59 -70.33 3.70
C LEU A 4 23.28 -69.68 3.18
N LEU A 5 22.96 -68.42 3.52
CA LEU A 5 23.50 -67.12 3.04
C LEU A 5 23.18 -66.79 1.57
N TRP A 6 22.44 -65.68 1.40
CA TRP A 6 22.40 -64.65 0.33
C TRP A 6 20.94 -64.14 0.27
N GLY A 7 20.57 -62.87 0.30
CA GLY A 7 21.26 -61.59 0.27
C GLY A 7 20.20 -60.54 -0.08
N ILE A 8 20.10 -59.49 0.74
CA ILE A 8 19.75 -58.08 0.39
C ILE A 8 18.59 -57.86 -0.63
N LEU A 9 17.46 -57.29 -0.20
CA LEU A 9 16.83 -56.18 -0.94
C LEU A 9 15.77 -55.39 -0.13
N THR A 10 16.02 -54.08 -0.01
CA THR A 10 15.08 -52.92 0.02
C THR A 10 14.07 -52.83 1.17
N VAL A 11 14.26 -52.01 2.19
CA VAL A 11 14.33 -50.51 2.24
C VAL A 11 13.03 -49.83 1.82
N ALA A 12 12.46 -49.12 2.81
CA ALA A 12 11.56 -47.98 2.70
C ALA A 12 10.22 -48.19 1.98
N ILE A 13 9.19 -48.55 2.76
CA ILE A 13 7.83 -48.10 2.44
C ILE A 13 7.85 -46.58 2.64
N GLY A 14 8.02 -45.89 1.51
CA GLY A 14 8.04 -44.45 1.42
C GLY A 14 6.72 -43.89 1.93
N LEU A 15 6.81 -43.07 2.98
CA LEU A 15 5.87 -42.01 3.28
C LEU A 15 5.83 -41.07 2.06
N MET A 16 5.00 -41.38 1.07
CA MET A 16 4.45 -40.33 0.21
C MET A 16 3.32 -39.67 1.00
N SER A 17 3.71 -38.92 2.03
CA SER A 17 2.92 -37.75 2.41
C SER A 17 2.96 -36.85 1.18
N LEU A 18 1.92 -36.92 0.36
CA LEU A 18 1.57 -35.83 -0.53
C LEU A 18 1.55 -34.59 0.36
N ALA A 19 2.60 -33.79 0.29
CA ALA A 19 2.55 -32.42 0.76
C ALA A 19 1.46 -31.78 -0.09
N ALA A 20 0.23 -31.78 0.42
CA ALA A 20 -0.80 -30.88 -0.06
C ALA A 20 -0.12 -29.50 -0.05
N PRO A 21 0.01 -28.83 -1.20
CA PRO A 21 0.57 -27.49 -1.19
C PRO A 21 -0.30 -26.70 -0.22
N THR A 22 0.33 -26.21 0.86
CA THR A 22 -0.37 -25.43 1.86
C THR A 22 -1.07 -24.32 1.12
N VAL A 23 -2.37 -24.16 1.36
CA VAL A 23 -3.23 -23.17 0.67
C VAL A 23 -2.55 -21.79 0.64
N SER A 24 -1.82 -21.41 1.70
CA SER A 24 -0.99 -20.20 1.76
C SER A 24 0.16 -20.09 0.74
N ALA A 25 0.82 -21.19 0.36
CA ALA A 25 1.89 -21.15 -0.64
C ALA A 25 1.32 -20.93 -2.05
N VAL A 26 0.16 -21.51 -2.35
CA VAL A 26 -0.55 -21.29 -3.62
C VAL A 26 -1.15 -19.89 -3.68
N GLU A 27 -1.76 -19.42 -2.60
CA GLU A 27 -2.33 -18.06 -2.48
C GLU A 27 -1.25 -16.97 -2.65
N SER A 28 -0.10 -17.12 -1.99
CA SER A 28 1.02 -16.17 -2.17
C SER A 28 1.53 -16.12 -3.62
N SER A 29 1.53 -17.26 -4.32
CA SER A 29 1.95 -17.34 -5.72
C SER A 29 0.93 -16.78 -6.72
N CYS A 30 -0.36 -16.75 -6.35
CA CYS A 30 -1.40 -16.12 -7.17
C CYS A 30 -1.24 -14.61 -7.14
N LEU A 31 -1.12 -14.04 -5.94
CA LEU A 31 -1.04 -12.59 -5.75
C LEU A 31 0.22 -12.01 -6.38
N GLU A 32 1.39 -12.62 -6.15
CA GLU A 32 2.65 -12.18 -6.76
C GLU A 32 2.56 -12.17 -8.29
N ARG A 33 1.97 -13.23 -8.88
CA ARG A 33 1.80 -13.32 -10.33
C ARG A 33 0.82 -12.27 -10.86
N CYS A 34 -0.32 -12.12 -10.20
CA CYS A 34 -1.32 -11.13 -10.60
C CYS A 34 -0.73 -9.71 -10.57
N VAL A 35 0.01 -9.36 -9.51
CA VAL A 35 0.63 -8.03 -9.39
C VAL A 35 1.60 -7.78 -10.54
N VAL A 36 2.51 -8.71 -10.82
CA VAL A 36 3.52 -8.54 -11.89
C VAL A 36 2.89 -8.49 -13.29
N GLU A 37 1.81 -9.24 -13.50
CA GLU A 37 1.08 -9.26 -14.78
C GLU A 37 0.04 -8.12 -14.90
N HIS A 38 -0.21 -7.36 -13.83
CA HIS A 38 -1.22 -6.32 -13.84
C HIS A 38 -0.84 -5.21 -14.82
N PRO A 39 -1.75 -4.75 -15.71
CA PRO A 39 -1.43 -3.76 -16.74
C PRO A 39 -0.87 -2.43 -16.22
N GLN A 40 -1.18 -2.09 -14.97
CA GLN A 40 -0.74 -0.86 -14.29
C GLN A 40 0.52 -1.05 -13.43
N TYR A 41 1.03 -2.28 -13.29
CA TYR A 41 2.30 -2.55 -12.63
C TYR A 41 3.46 -1.99 -13.46
N GLY A 42 4.41 -1.31 -12.82
CA GLY A 42 5.54 -0.67 -13.50
C GLY A 42 5.27 0.72 -14.07
N PHE A 43 4.05 1.26 -13.94
CA PHE A 43 3.79 2.69 -14.17
C PHE A 43 4.54 3.55 -13.15
N PRO A 44 4.84 4.84 -13.44
CA PRO A 44 5.61 5.68 -12.52
C PRO A 44 5.03 5.76 -11.10
N GLN A 45 3.71 5.59 -10.96
CA GLN A 45 2.92 5.66 -9.74
C GLN A 45 2.72 4.29 -9.06
N CYS A 46 3.31 3.21 -9.58
CA CYS A 46 3.38 1.90 -8.94
C CYS A 46 4.76 1.26 -9.12
N ARG A 47 5.57 1.26 -8.04
CA ARG A 47 6.94 0.74 -8.08
C ARG A 47 7.20 -0.21 -6.92
N GLU A 48 8.06 -1.19 -7.16
CA GLU A 48 8.59 -2.05 -6.12
C GLU A 48 9.88 -1.44 -5.52
N LEU A 49 9.89 -1.23 -4.21
CA LEU A 49 11.04 -0.69 -3.47
C LEU A 49 11.31 -1.58 -2.26
N GLY A 50 12.47 -2.24 -2.25
CA GLY A 50 12.88 -3.09 -1.13
C GLY A 50 11.97 -4.30 -0.88
N GLY A 51 11.30 -4.82 -1.91
CA GLY A 51 10.34 -5.93 -1.80
C GLY A 51 8.93 -5.53 -1.37
N PHE A 52 8.65 -4.23 -1.31
CA PHE A 52 7.33 -3.67 -1.05
C PHE A 52 6.80 -2.91 -2.27
N LEU A 53 5.48 -2.96 -2.48
CA LEU A 53 4.79 -2.15 -3.48
C LEU A 53 4.49 -0.77 -2.90
N GLN A 54 4.85 0.29 -3.63
CA GLN A 54 4.65 1.68 -3.22
C GLN A 54 3.97 2.50 -4.32
N GLY A 55 3.00 3.32 -3.91
CA GLY A 55 2.31 4.31 -4.73
C GLY A 55 0.80 4.08 -4.79
N ASP A 56 0.04 5.14 -5.10
CA ASP A 56 -1.43 5.10 -5.12
C ASP A 56 -1.95 4.05 -6.12
N THR A 57 -1.35 3.98 -7.31
CA THR A 57 -1.70 2.96 -8.31
C THR A 57 -1.34 1.55 -7.82
N CYS A 58 -0.25 1.38 -7.07
CA CYS A 58 0.11 0.08 -6.52
C CYS A 58 -0.92 -0.43 -5.50
N PHE A 59 -1.66 0.44 -4.83
CA PHE A 59 -2.78 0.03 -3.98
C PHE A 59 -3.92 -0.59 -4.80
N GLU A 60 -4.32 0.08 -5.88
CA GLU A 60 -5.39 -0.38 -6.77
C GLU A 60 -5.04 -1.73 -7.38
N VAL A 61 -3.84 -1.83 -7.96
CA VAL A 61 -3.27 -3.08 -8.49
C VAL A 61 -3.32 -4.20 -7.43
N TYR A 62 -2.91 -3.89 -6.21
CA TYR A 62 -2.85 -4.89 -5.15
C TYR A 62 -4.23 -5.36 -4.70
N ASN A 63 -5.20 -4.46 -4.55
CA ASN A 63 -6.57 -4.81 -4.19
C ASN A 63 -7.29 -5.60 -5.28
N ASP A 64 -7.13 -5.20 -6.54
CA ASP A 64 -7.69 -5.94 -7.68
C ASP A 64 -7.16 -7.38 -7.68
N CYS A 65 -5.88 -7.56 -7.40
CA CYS A 65 -5.28 -8.87 -7.30
C CYS A 65 -5.69 -9.66 -6.06
N LEU A 66 -5.95 -9.02 -4.91
CA LEU A 66 -6.53 -9.68 -3.74
C LEU A 66 -7.92 -10.24 -4.06
N GLN A 67 -8.76 -9.47 -4.74
CA GLN A 67 -10.09 -9.91 -5.17
C GLN A 67 -10.00 -11.05 -6.18
N ASN A 68 -9.14 -10.93 -7.19
CA ASN A 68 -8.93 -11.97 -8.21
C ASN A 68 -8.42 -13.29 -7.62
N CYS A 69 -7.53 -13.22 -6.63
CA CYS A 69 -7.02 -14.38 -5.92
C CYS A 69 -7.94 -14.86 -4.78
N GLN A 70 -9.12 -14.25 -4.60
CA GLN A 70 -10.09 -14.56 -3.54
C GLN A 70 -9.47 -14.52 -2.14
N MET A 71 -8.49 -13.65 -1.95
CA MET A 71 -7.77 -13.50 -0.69
C MET A 71 -8.46 -12.42 0.17
N THR A 72 -8.82 -12.80 1.39
CA THR A 72 -9.42 -11.89 2.39
C THR A 72 -8.38 -11.21 3.29
N SER A 73 -7.13 -11.69 3.25
CA SER A 73 -6.01 -11.11 3.99
C SER A 73 -4.86 -10.79 3.04
N ALA A 74 -4.39 -9.55 3.11
CA ALA A 74 -3.22 -9.10 2.38
C ALA A 74 -1.94 -9.70 2.99
N PRO A 75 -1.02 -10.28 2.21
CA PRO A 75 0.33 -10.51 2.71
C PRO A 75 1.02 -9.16 3.01
N SER A 76 2.01 -9.21 3.88
CA SER A 76 2.65 -8.06 4.54
C SER A 76 3.52 -7.16 3.64
N ARG A 77 3.43 -7.30 2.31
CA ARG A 77 4.33 -6.63 1.34
C ARG A 77 3.76 -5.35 0.74
N PHE A 78 2.54 -4.98 1.11
CA PHE A 78 1.94 -3.74 0.66
C PHE A 78 2.06 -2.66 1.73
N ILE A 79 2.70 -1.55 1.40
CA ILE A 79 2.73 -0.34 2.23
C ILE A 79 1.67 0.59 1.66
N PRO A 80 0.54 0.81 2.36
CA PRO A 80 -0.48 1.74 1.89
C PRO A 80 0.12 3.11 1.64
N PRO A 81 -0.27 3.77 0.53
CA PRO A 81 0.20 5.12 0.28
C PRO A 81 -0.21 6.00 1.47
N PRO A 82 0.57 7.03 1.82
CA PRO A 82 0.28 7.76 3.04
C PRO A 82 -1.06 8.52 2.97
N THR A 83 -1.64 8.68 1.78
CA THR A 83 -2.99 9.18 1.49
C THR A 83 -4.09 8.29 2.08
N GLN A 84 -3.79 7.01 2.34
CA GLN A 84 -4.72 6.04 2.94
C GLN A 84 -4.43 5.70 4.39
N THR A 85 -3.28 6.14 4.91
CA THR A 85 -2.93 5.96 6.32
C THR A 85 -3.00 7.25 7.12
N ALA A 86 -3.07 8.40 6.46
CA ALA A 86 -3.05 9.70 7.10
C ALA A 86 -3.77 10.76 6.23
N ASN A 87 -4.25 11.81 6.89
CA ASN A 87 -4.68 13.01 6.20
C ASN A 87 -3.46 13.74 5.63
N GLN A 88 -3.62 14.42 4.50
CA GLN A 88 -2.56 15.16 3.84
C GLN A 88 -3.04 16.50 3.32
N TRP A 89 -2.15 17.47 3.31
CA TRP A 89 -2.34 18.71 2.58
C TRP A 89 -1.66 18.61 1.22
N ARG A 90 -2.39 18.91 0.14
CA ARG A 90 -1.84 19.14 -1.20
C ARG A 90 -1.91 20.62 -1.53
N GLN A 91 -0.77 21.25 -1.69
CA GLN A 91 -0.74 22.66 -2.08
C GLN A 91 -1.05 22.81 -3.58
N ARG A 92 -1.87 23.81 -3.92
CA ARG A 92 -2.21 24.15 -5.31
C ARG A 92 -1.58 25.46 -5.76
N SER A 93 -1.65 26.51 -4.95
CA SER A 93 -1.03 27.79 -5.26
C SER A 93 -0.54 28.53 -4.02
N ILE A 94 0.30 29.53 -4.26
CA ILE A 94 0.65 30.55 -3.27
C ILE A 94 -0.22 31.77 -3.59
N CYS A 95 -0.80 32.37 -2.56
CA CYS A 95 -1.71 33.50 -2.68
C CYS A 95 -1.02 34.86 -2.49
N GLU A 96 0.16 34.87 -1.87
CA GLU A 96 0.96 36.08 -1.63
C GLU A 96 2.39 35.96 -2.19
N ASP A 97 2.84 37.00 -2.89
CA ASP A 97 4.14 37.04 -3.59
C ASP A 97 5.37 37.04 -2.66
N ASN A 98 5.19 37.23 -1.35
CA ASN A 98 6.27 37.43 -0.38
C ASN A 98 6.56 36.19 0.50
N VAL A 99 6.07 35.01 0.13
CA VAL A 99 6.30 33.78 0.93
C VAL A 99 7.64 33.15 0.54
N TYR A 100 8.63 33.26 1.44
CA TYR A 100 9.99 32.74 1.23
C TYR A 100 10.25 31.34 1.82
N ASN A 101 9.38 30.85 2.72
CA ASN A 101 9.51 29.52 3.33
C ASN A 101 8.30 28.68 2.95
N PHE A 102 8.57 27.59 2.23
CA PHE A 102 7.58 26.74 1.58
C PHE A 102 7.52 25.38 2.29
N PRO A 103 6.36 24.91 2.76
CA PRO A 103 6.17 23.49 2.99
C PRO A 103 5.99 22.82 1.63
N TYR A 104 6.69 21.70 1.44
CA TYR A 104 6.62 20.78 0.30
C TYR A 104 5.24 20.70 -0.39
N GLU A 105 5.21 20.35 -1.70
CA GLU A 105 3.97 20.16 -2.49
C GLU A 105 2.90 19.31 -1.77
N THR A 106 3.34 18.45 -0.85
CA THR A 106 2.50 17.68 0.05
C THR A 106 3.04 17.73 1.48
N ALA A 107 2.16 17.95 2.44
CA ALA A 107 2.49 17.98 3.86
C ALA A 107 1.64 17.00 4.67
N SER A 108 2.18 16.55 5.82
CA SER A 108 1.46 15.72 6.78
C SER A 108 0.22 16.46 7.32
N GLY A 109 -0.82 15.71 7.66
CA GLY A 109 -2.11 16.28 8.07
C GLY A 109 -2.10 17.07 9.38
N ASP A 110 -1.06 16.95 10.20
CA ASP A 110 -0.85 17.72 11.43
C ASP A 110 -0.09 19.04 11.20
N VAL A 111 0.44 19.26 9.99
CA VAL A 111 1.09 20.53 9.64
C VAL A 111 0.03 21.62 9.55
N LYS A 112 0.28 22.73 10.25
CA LYS A 112 -0.58 23.92 10.20
C LYS A 112 -0.44 24.59 8.84
N ILE A 113 -1.56 24.73 8.14
CA ILE A 113 -1.64 25.34 6.81
C ILE A 113 -1.83 26.84 7.00
N ASP A 114 -0.96 27.62 6.37
CA ASP A 114 -1.01 29.07 6.42
C ASP A 114 -2.10 29.61 5.48
N PHE A 115 -2.82 30.64 5.91
CA PHE A 115 -3.89 31.29 5.14
C PHE A 115 -3.42 31.87 3.79
N ARG A 116 -2.10 32.04 3.63
CA ARG A 116 -1.46 32.56 2.41
C ARG A 116 -1.30 31.52 1.31
N TRP A 117 -1.77 30.29 1.52
CA TRP A 117 -1.70 29.21 0.54
C TRP A 117 -3.09 28.73 0.17
N SER A 118 -3.23 28.22 -1.06
CA SER A 118 -4.41 27.46 -1.47
C SER A 118 -4.03 26.00 -1.68
N GLY A 119 -5.02 25.12 -1.54
CA GLY A 119 -4.79 23.70 -1.70
C GLY A 119 -6.01 22.88 -1.37
N GLN A 120 -5.77 21.62 -1.02
CA GLN A 120 -6.82 20.73 -0.54
C GLN A 120 -6.29 19.79 0.53
N CYS A 121 -7.13 19.52 1.53
CA CYS A 121 -6.92 18.41 2.42
C CYS A 121 -7.47 17.13 1.81
N GLU A 122 -6.62 16.12 1.66
CA GLU A 122 -6.97 14.75 1.29
C GLU A 122 -7.08 13.94 2.58
N CYS A 123 -8.30 13.56 2.95
CA CYS A 123 -8.57 12.83 4.17
C CYS A 123 -8.36 11.33 3.96
N TYR A 124 -7.94 10.62 5.01
CA TYR A 124 -7.66 9.18 4.95
C TYR A 124 -8.88 8.33 4.52
N ASN A 125 -10.10 8.85 4.69
CA ASN A 125 -11.36 8.21 4.30
C ASN A 125 -11.76 8.50 2.84
N GLY A 126 -10.90 9.14 2.05
CA GLY A 126 -11.14 9.49 0.65
C GLY A 126 -11.92 10.78 0.42
N GLN A 127 -12.34 11.47 1.48
CA GLN A 127 -12.91 12.82 1.34
C GLN A 127 -11.81 13.83 1.02
N PHE A 128 -12.17 14.88 0.28
CA PHE A 128 -11.28 16.01 0.06
C PHE A 128 -12.01 17.32 0.33
N PHE A 129 -11.27 18.27 0.89
CA PHE A 129 -11.76 19.60 1.21
C PHE A 129 -10.82 20.62 0.60
N VAL A 130 -11.35 21.53 -0.22
CA VAL A 130 -10.56 22.58 -0.87
C VAL A 130 -10.47 23.80 0.04
N ALA A 131 -9.26 24.32 0.23
CA ALA A 131 -9.03 25.61 0.88
C ALA A 131 -8.59 26.62 -0.17
N GLU A 132 -9.42 27.65 -0.33
CA GLU A 132 -9.08 28.81 -1.15
C GLU A 132 -8.18 29.77 -0.36
N CYS A 133 -7.55 30.72 -1.06
CA CYS A 133 -6.75 31.76 -0.43
C CYS A 133 -7.51 32.49 0.68
N GLY A 134 -6.85 32.74 1.82
CA GLY A 134 -7.41 33.49 2.95
C GLY A 134 -8.25 32.65 3.92
N HIS A 135 -8.20 31.32 3.82
CA HIS A 135 -8.80 30.39 4.79
C HIS A 135 -8.20 30.57 6.20
N GLU A 136 -8.92 30.16 7.24
CA GLU A 136 -8.34 30.18 8.59
C GLU A 136 -7.14 29.23 8.70
N SER A 137 -6.12 29.57 9.50
CA SER A 137 -4.95 28.69 9.65
C SER A 137 -5.29 27.43 10.46
N VAL A 138 -5.55 26.34 9.75
CA VAL A 138 -6.00 25.04 10.28
C VAL A 138 -5.08 23.90 9.81
N THR A 139 -5.19 22.73 10.43
CA THR A 139 -4.54 21.49 9.98
C THR A 139 -5.52 20.62 9.20
N CYS A 140 -5.03 19.75 8.31
CA CYS A 140 -5.92 18.80 7.65
C CYS A 140 -6.54 17.79 8.61
N ASN A 141 -5.86 17.45 9.71
CA ASN A 141 -6.45 16.59 10.73
C ASN A 141 -7.72 17.22 11.31
N GLU A 142 -7.70 18.51 11.62
CA GLU A 142 -8.86 19.22 12.17
C GLU A 142 -10.01 19.32 11.16
N VAL A 143 -9.69 19.60 9.89
CA VAL A 143 -10.67 19.65 8.80
C VAL A 143 -11.29 18.26 8.58
N CYS A 144 -10.46 17.22 8.46
CA CYS A 144 -10.90 15.85 8.23
C CYS A 144 -11.63 15.24 9.43
N SER A 145 -11.41 15.71 10.66
CA SER A 145 -12.21 15.34 11.83
C SER A 145 -13.49 16.16 12.00
N GLY A 146 -13.71 17.19 11.17
CA GLY A 146 -14.86 18.09 11.28
C GLY A 146 -14.79 19.04 12.48
N THR A 147 -13.62 19.22 13.09
CA THR A 147 -13.41 20.15 14.21
C THR A 147 -13.06 21.55 13.74
N ALA A 148 -12.68 21.71 12.48
CA ALA A 148 -12.46 22.99 11.83
C ALA A 148 -13.01 22.97 10.40
N SER A 149 -13.24 24.16 9.86
CA SER A 149 -13.47 24.40 8.43
C SER A 149 -12.46 25.43 7.94
N PHE A 150 -12.27 25.49 6.63
CA PHE A 150 -11.50 26.55 6.00
C PHE A 150 -12.22 27.91 6.09
#